data_AF-A2XZF2-F1
#
_entry.id   AF-A2XZF2-F1
#
_cell.length_a   1.000
_cell.length_b   1.000
_cell.length_c   1.000
_cell.angle_alpha   90.00
_cell.angle_beta   90.00
_cell.angle_gamma   90.00
#
_symmetry.space_group_name_H-M   'P 1'
#
loop_
_entity.id
_entity.type
_entity.pdbx_description
1 polymer ?
#
loop_
_entity_poly.entity_id
_entity_poly.type
_entity_poly.pdbx_seq_one_letter_code
_entity_poly.pdbx_strand_id
1 'polypeptide(L)' 'MAGFGSLAPKTKNFVVAGGLSAFVLGVYYYTMRAVGGTDELQVAIDKFEDMKKNDAGNSSTAGS' A
#
# COMPACT_ATOMS: atom_id res chain seq x y z
N MET A 1 -31.75 8.88 -23.29
CA MET A 1 -30.30 8.74 -23.01
C MET A 1 -29.68 7.85 -24.07
N ALA A 2 -28.70 8.34 -24.82
CA ALA A 2 -27.87 7.49 -25.67
C ALA A 2 -26.84 6.78 -24.77
N GLY A 3 -27.06 5.49 -24.50
CA GLY A 3 -26.20 4.69 -23.63
C GLY A 3 -25.18 3.87 -24.41
N PHE A 4 -24.43 3.01 -23.70
CA PHE A 4 -23.48 2.05 -24.26
C PHE A 4 -24.06 1.23 -25.44
N GLY A 5 -25.38 0.96 -25.40
CA GLY A 5 -26.12 0.30 -26.48
C GLY A 5 -26.05 1.00 -27.84
N SER A 6 -25.95 2.33 -27.87
CA SER A 6 -25.92 3.13 -29.11
C SER A 6 -24.53 3.32 -29.74
N LEU A 7 -23.47 2.87 -29.05
CA LEU A 7 -22.10 3.00 -29.54
C LEU A 7 -21.85 2.09 -30.75
N ALA A 8 -20.93 2.50 -31.63
CA ALA A 8 -20.44 1.62 -32.69
C ALA A 8 -19.74 0.38 -32.08
N PRO A 9 -19.79 -0.80 -32.73
CA PRO A 9 -19.23 -2.05 -32.20
C PRO A 9 -17.76 -1.94 -31.77
N LYS A 10 -16.94 -1.24 -32.56
CA LYS A 10 -15.52 -1.00 -32.24
C LYS A 10 -15.35 -0.20 -30.95
N THR A 11 -16.17 0.84 -30.76
CA THR A 11 -16.15 1.67 -29.55
C THR A 11 -16.61 0.90 -28.33
N LYS A 12 -17.59 -0.01 -28.46
CA LYS A 12 -17.98 -0.92 -27.38
C LYS A 12 -16.81 -1.79 -26.92
N ASN A 13 -16.07 -2.36 -27.87
CA ASN A 13 -14.91 -3.20 -27.57
C ASN A 13 -13.80 -2.41 -26.85
N PHE A 14 -13.56 -1.16 -27.26
CA PHE A 14 -12.61 -0.28 -26.56
C PHE A 14 -13.03 0.03 -25.12
N VAL A 15 -14.31 0.35 -24.90
CA VAL A 15 -14.84 0.62 -23.56
C VAL A 15 -14.73 -0.62 -22.67
N VAL A 16 -15.06 -1.81 -23.20
CA VAL A 16 -14.95 -3.08 -22.46
C VAL A 16 -13.49 -3.41 -22.17
N ALA A 17 -12.61 -3.35 -23.16
CA ALA A 17 -11.19 -3.63 -22.98
C ALA A 17 -10.54 -2.63 -22.02
N GLY A 18 -10.85 -1.35 -22.16
CA GLY A 18 -10.37 -0.29 -21.27
C GLY A 18 -10.87 -0.45 -19.84
N GLY A 19 -12.16 -0.72 -19.65
CA GLY A 19 -12.75 -0.95 -18.33
C GLY A 19 -12.18 -2.18 -17.63
N LEU A 20 -12.05 -3.30 -18.34
CA LEU A 20 -11.45 -4.53 -17.79
C LEU A 20 -9.98 -4.30 -17.41
N SER A 21 -9.21 -3.63 -18.28
CA SER A 21 -7.79 -3.32 -18.02
C SER A 21 -7.62 -2.39 -16.82
N ALA A 22 -8.43 -1.32 -16.74
CA ALA A 22 -8.41 -0.37 -15.63
C ALA A 22 -8.83 -1.04 -14.31
N PHE A 23 -9.81 -1.94 -14.33
CA PHE A 23 -10.22 -2.69 -13.15
C PHE A 23 -9.10 -3.59 -12.62
N VAL A 24 -8.48 -4.39 -13.50
CA VAL A 24 -7.38 -5.29 -13.12
C VAL A 24 -6.17 -4.51 -12.58
N LEU A 25 -5.77 -3.44 -13.28
CA LEU A 25 -4.69 -2.56 -12.82
C LEU A 25 -5.04 -1.85 -11.50
N GLY A 26 -6.28 -1.41 -11.35
CA GLY A 26 -6.77 -0.75 -10.14
C GLY A 26 -6.74 -1.68 -8.92
N VAL A 27 -7.18 -2.93 -9.07
CA VAL A 27 -7.12 -3.94 -8.00
C VAL A 27 -5.67 -4.28 -7.66
N TYR A 28 -4.82 -4.50 -8.65
CA TYR A 28 -3.39 -4.78 -8.44
C TYR A 28 -2.68 -3.63 -7.72
N TYR A 29 -2.93 -2.38 -8.15
CA TYR A 29 -2.40 -1.21 -7.48
C TYR A 29 -2.95 -1.08 -6.05
N TYR A 30 -4.25 -1.33 -5.86
CA TYR A 30 -4.89 -1.24 -4.56
C TYR A 30 -4.29 -2.24 -3.57
N THR A 31 -4.08 -3.50 -3.97
CA THR A 31 -3.46 -4.49 -3.08
C THR A 31 -2.01 -4.12 -2.79
N MET A 32 -1.22 -3.71 -3.79
CA MET A 32 0.15 -3.28 -3.53
C MET A 32 0.25 -2.03 -2.64
N ARG A 33 -0.71 -1.10 -2.75
CA ARG A 33 -0.75 0.09 -1.90
C ARG A 33 -1.31 -0.18 -0.51
N ALA A 34 -2.26 -1.10 -0.36
CA ALA A 34 -2.83 -1.49 0.92
C ALA A 34 -1.93 -2.46 1.70
N VAL A 35 -1.11 -3.25 1.01
CA VAL A 35 -0.13 -4.18 1.60
C VAL A 35 1.26 -3.52 1.75
N GLY A 36 1.50 -2.40 1.07
CA GLY A 36 2.72 -1.58 1.11
C GLY A 36 2.94 -0.75 2.37
N GLY A 37 2.58 -1.28 3.54
CA GLY A 37 2.89 -0.70 4.86
C GLY A 37 3.59 -1.70 5.79
N THR A 38 4.12 -2.81 5.26
CA THR A 38 4.76 -3.85 6.09
C THR A 38 6.12 -3.42 6.66
N ASP A 39 6.70 -2.32 6.17
CA ASP A 39 7.92 -1.76 6.76
C ASP A 39 7.67 -1.13 8.15
N GLU A 40 6.42 -0.93 8.55
CA GLU A 40 6.08 -0.39 9.88
C GLU A 40 6.38 -1.37 11.01
N LEU A 41 6.33 -2.69 10.77
CA LEU A 41 6.59 -3.68 11.82
C LEU A 41 8.08 -3.76 12.15
N GLN A 42 8.96 -3.71 11.15
CA GLN A 42 10.41 -3.69 11.38
C GLN A 42 10.90 -2.34 11.87
N VAL A 43 10.34 -1.22 11.38
CA VAL A 43 10.63 0.12 11.92
C VAL A 43 10.18 0.27 13.37
N ALA A 44 9.06 -0.36 13.77
CA ALA A 44 8.64 -0.39 15.17
C ALA A 44 9.58 -1.22 16.05
N ILE A 45 10.13 -2.33 15.53
CA ILE A 45 11.11 -3.17 16.23
C ILE A 45 12.45 -2.42 16.38
N ASP A 46 12.98 -1.80 15.32
CA ASP A 46 14.21 -1.00 15.39
C ASP A 46 14.06 0.17 16.37
N LYS A 47 12.93 0.90 16.33
CA LYS A 47 12.66 1.97 17.30
C LYS A 47 12.57 1.45 18.74
N PHE A 48 12.05 0.25 18.96
CA PHE A 48 11.97 -0.36 20.28
C PHE A 48 13.35 -0.79 20.80
N GLU A 49 14.19 -1.40 19.95
CA GLU A 49 15.55 -1.77 20.32
C GLU A 49 16.44 -0.55 20.62
N ASP A 50 16.30 0.53 19.85
CA ASP A 50 17.01 1.78 20.08
C ASP A 50 16.60 2.45 21.41
N MET A 51 15.31 2.43 21.76
CA MET A 51 14.86 2.93 23.07
C MET A 51 15.42 2.09 24.23
N LYS A 52 15.48 0.76 24.10
CA LYS A 52 16.04 -0.12 25.13
C LYS A 52 17.54 0.10 25.37
N LYS A 53 18.31 0.37 24.33
CA LYS A 53 19.76 0.67 24.45
C LYS A 53 20.02 1.99 25.17
N ASN A 54 19.18 3.00 24.95
CA ASN A 54 19.32 4.29 25.61
C ASN A 54 18.95 4.24 27.11
N ASP A 55 17.94 3.44 27.49
CA ASP A 55 17.54 3.29 28.90
C ASP A 55 18.59 2.53 29.73
N ALA A 56 19.23 1.51 29.15
CA ALA A 56 20.30 0.75 29.79
C ALA A 56 21.60 1.55 30.00
N GLY A 57 21.82 2.61 29.20
CA GLY A 57 22.94 3.54 29.36
C GLY A 57 22.78 4.51 30.54
N ASN A 58 21.54 4.79 30.95
CA ASN A 58 21.26 5.68 32.08
C ASN A 58 21.24 4.93 33.43
N SER A 59 20.95 3.63 33.45
CA SER A 59 20.99 2.81 34.67
C SER A 59 22.39 2.44 35.15
N SER A 60 23.42 2.55 34.30
CA SER A 60 24.80 2.21 34.64
C SER A 60 25.60 3.37 35.26
N THR A 61 25.03 4.58 35.31
CA THR A 61 25.68 5.77 35.91
C THR A 61 25.11 6.14 37.29
N ALA A 62 24.06 5.46 37.77
CA ALA A 62 23.45 5.70 39.09
C ALA A 62 23.91 4.71 40.18
N GLY A 63 24.94 3.92 39.93
CA GLY A 63 25.42 2.85 40.82
C GLY A 63 26.92 2.87 41.15
N SER A 64 27.57 4.04 41.06
CA SER A 64 28.95 4.24 41.53
C SER A 64 28.98 4.91 42.90
#